data_AF-A0A645EUJ6-F1
#
_entry.id   AF-A0A645EUJ6-F1
#
_cell.length_a   1.000
_cell.length_b   1.000
_cell.length_c   1.000
_cell.angle_alpha   90.00
_cell.angle_beta   90.00
_cell.angle_gamma   90.00
#
_symmetry.space_group_name_H-M   'P 1'
#
loop_
_entity.id
_entity.type
_entity.pdbx_description
1 polymer ?
#
loop_
_entity_poly.entity_id
_entity_poly.type
_entity_poly.pdbx_seq_one_letter_code
_entity_poly.pdbx_strand_id
1 'polypeptide(L)' 'MLRDAETGEVVEVDTGDPRKRKAFAERQGKALADTERLFRTVGIDSIQVRTDQPYAAALSRFFENRERRRARG' A
#
# COMPACT_ATOMS: atom_id res chain seq x y z
N MET A 1 -18.65 -2.39 -13.39
CA MET A 1 -17.51 -2.42 -14.32
C MET A 1 -16.43 -1.49 -13.79
N LEU A 2 -15.28 -2.02 -13.38
CA LEU A 2 -14.12 -1.20 -13.07
C LEU A 2 -13.25 -1.22 -14.32
N ARG A 3 -12.93 -0.04 -14.87
CA ARG A 3 -12.04 0.09 -16.02
C ARG A 3 -10.71 0.60 -15.50
N ASP A 4 -9.65 -0.17 -15.75
CA ASP A 4 -8.30 0.28 -15.48
C ASP A 4 -7.97 1.48 -16.39
N ALA A 5 -7.48 2.56 -15.79
CA ALA A 5 -7.12 3.79 -16.48
C ALA A 5 -5.80 3.67 -17.25
N GLU A 6 -4.98 2.66 -16.94
CA GLU A 6 -3.63 2.52 -17.48
C GLU A 6 -3.56 1.50 -18.64
N THR A 7 -4.42 0.46 -18.63
CA THR A 7 -4.42 -0.60 -19.64
C THR A 7 -5.74 -0.72 -20.43
N GLY A 8 -6.84 -0.15 -19.92
CA GLY A 8 -8.16 -0.26 -20.53
C GLY A 8 -8.84 -1.62 -20.34
N GLU A 9 -8.27 -2.55 -19.57
CA GLU A 9 -8.92 -3.82 -19.23
C GLU A 9 -10.19 -3.59 -18.39
N VAL A 10 -11.26 -4.28 -18.78
CA VAL A 10 -12.55 -4.26 -18.08
C VAL A 10 -12.63 -5.52 -17.24
N VAL A 11 -12.33 -5.39 -15.95
CA VAL A 11 -12.56 -6.47 -14.99
C VAL A 11 -13.94 -6.26 -14.37
N GLU A 12 -14.80 -7.27 -14.49
CA GLU A 12 -16.08 -7.29 -13.81
C GLU A 12 -15.87 -7.58 -12.32
N VAL A 13 -15.64 -6.53 -11.54
CA VAL A 13 -15.60 -6.60 -10.09
C VAL A 13 -17.02 -6.46 -9.56
N ASP A 14 -17.65 -7.59 -9.25
CA ASP A 14 -18.88 -7.62 -8.45
C ASP A 14 -18.55 -7.27 -7.00
N THR A 15 -18.66 -5.98 -6.69
CA THR A 15 -18.45 -5.42 -5.34
C THR A 15 -19.66 -5.63 -4.42
N GLY A 16 -20.76 -6.19 -4.91
CA GLY A 16 -21.99 -6.44 -4.17
C GLY A 16 -21.86 -7.62 -3.19
N ASP A 17 -21.12 -8.66 -3.57
CA ASP A 17 -20.93 -9.87 -2.75
C ASP A 17 -19.95 -9.63 -1.56
N PRO A 18 -20.42 -9.72 -0.29
CA PRO A 18 -19.57 -9.60 0.89
C PRO A 18 -18.40 -10.61 0.92
N ARG A 19 -18.57 -11.80 0.34
CA ARG A 19 -17.52 -12.83 0.29
C ARG A 19 -16.39 -12.42 -0.63
N LYS A 20 -16.71 -11.86 -1.80
CA LYS A 20 -15.72 -11.32 -2.74
C LYS A 20 -14.97 -10.14 -2.13
N ARG A 21 -15.67 -9.24 -1.43
CA ARG A 21 -15.02 -8.13 -0.69
C ARG A 21 -14.05 -8.61 0.38
N LYS A 22 -14.46 -9.60 1.18
CA LYS A 22 -13.60 -10.19 2.22
C LYS A 22 -12.35 -10.85 1.61
N ALA A 23 -12.53 -11.69 0.60
CA ALA A 23 -11.40 -12.36 -0.07
C ALA A 23 -10.45 -11.35 -0.73
N PHE A 24 -10.98 -10.27 -1.31
CA PHE A 24 -10.16 -9.19 -1.86
C PHE A 24 -9.34 -8.48 -0.77
N ALA A 25 -9.98 -8.09 0.34
CA ALA A 25 -9.30 -7.42 1.44
C ALA A 25 -8.19 -8.29 2.07
N GLU A 26 -8.43 -9.60 2.23
CA GLU A 26 -7.43 -10.55 2.72
C GLU A 26 -6.23 -10.66 1.77
N ARG A 27 -6.48 -10.80 0.46
CA ARG A 27 -5.41 -10.84 -0.55
C ARG A 27 -4.60 -9.55 -0.59
N GLN A 28 -5.28 -8.40 -0.56
CA GLN A 28 -4.63 -7.10 -0.56
C GLN A 28 -3.77 -6.92 0.71
N GLY A 29 -4.31 -7.26 1.88
CA GLY A 29 -3.58 -7.19 3.15
C GLY A 29 -2.32 -8.07 3.15
N LYS A 30 -2.42 -9.29 2.61
CA LYS A 30 -1.27 -10.18 2.45
C LYS A 30 -0.22 -9.59 1.50
N ALA A 31 -0.63 -9.07 0.34
CA ALA A 31 0.29 -8.47 -0.62
C ALA A 31 1.02 -7.25 -0.05
N LEU A 32 0.32 -6.38 0.69
CA LEU A 32 0.94 -5.25 1.38
C LEU A 32 1.98 -5.71 2.40
N ALA A 33 1.64 -6.68 3.26
CA ALA A 33 2.55 -7.19 4.28
C ALA A 33 3.79 -7.86 3.67
N ASP A 34 3.59 -8.64 2.60
CA ASP A 34 4.68 -9.30 1.88
C ASP A 34 5.62 -8.26 1.23
N THR A 35 5.07 -7.17 0.67
CA THR A 35 5.84 -6.05 0.09
C THR A 35 6.60 -5.26 1.16
N GLU A 36 5.97 -4.95 2.29
CA GLU A 36 6.62 -4.24 3.39
C GLU A 36 7.80 -5.04 3.96
N ARG A 37 7.61 -6.35 4.12
CA ARG A 37 8.69 -7.25 4.53
C ARG A 37 9.84 -7.25 3.53
N LEU A 38 9.55 -7.32 2.23
CA LEU A 38 10.58 -7.27 1.19
C LEU A 38 11.42 -6.00 1.31
N PHE A 39 10.79 -4.82 1.33
CA PHE A 39 11.52 -3.55 1.45
C PHE A 39 12.40 -3.49 2.70
N ARG A 40 11.87 -3.96 3.84
CA ARG A 40 12.64 -4.05 5.09
C ARG A 40 13.87 -4.95 4.97
N THR A 41 13.76 -6.09 4.29
CA THR A 41 14.89 -7.03 4.12
C THR A 41 16.00 -6.48 3.24
N VAL A 42 15.68 -5.60 2.28
CA VAL A 42 16.67 -4.97 1.39
C VAL A 42 17.09 -3.57 1.86
N GLY A 43 16.68 -3.15 3.06
CA GLY A 43 17.04 -1.85 3.62
C GLY A 43 16.40 -0.65 2.91
N ILE A 44 15.33 -0.86 2.15
CA ILE A 44 14.59 0.19 1.45
C ILE A 44 13.51 0.74 2.39
N ASP A 45 13.39 2.07 2.38
CA ASP A 45 12.38 2.78 3.14
C ASP A 45 11.04 2.72 2.42
N SER A 46 9.98 2.33 3.13
CA SER A 46 8.62 2.35 2.60
C SER A 46 7.66 3.09 3.51
N ILE A 47 6.66 3.73 2.91
CA ILE A 47 5.51 4.32 3.59
C ILE A 47 4.24 3.76 2.95
N GLN A 48 3.28 3.36 3.79
CA GLN A 48 1.94 3.02 3.34
C GLN A 48 1.04 4.23 3.55
N VAL A 49 0.44 4.71 2.46
CA VAL A 49 -0.44 5.87 2.47
C VAL A 49 -1.85 5.44 2.12
N ARG A 50 -2.82 5.99 2.85
CA ARG A 50 -4.25 5.79 2.64
C ARG A 50 -4.88 7.14 2.35
N THR A 51 -5.75 7.20 1.34
CA THR A 51 -6.42 8.43 0.89
C THR A 51 -7.64 8.78 1.72
N ASP A 52 -8.17 7.82 2.48
CA ASP A 52 -9.32 8.01 3.37
C ASP A 52 -8.94 8.47 4.78
N GLN A 53 -7.66 8.75 5.01
CA GLN A 53 -7.16 9.32 6.27
C GLN A 53 -6.12 10.42 5.98
N PRO A 54 -5.97 11.40 6.88
CA PRO A 54 -4.90 12.39 6.76
C PRO A 54 -3.52 11.72 6.71
N TYR A 55 -2.77 11.94 5.63
CA TYR A 55 -1.49 11.27 5.39
C TYR A 55 -0.26 12.18 5.60
N ALA A 56 -0.47 13.47 5.86
CA ALA A 56 0.63 14.43 6.10
C ALA A 56 1.55 13.97 7.23
N ALA A 57 0.99 13.52 8.37
CA ALA A 57 1.76 13.03 9.50
C ALA A 57 2.57 11.75 9.17
N ALA A 58 2.02 10.87 8.32
CA ALA A 58 2.72 9.67 7.87
C ALA A 58 3.92 10.04 6.99
N LEU A 59 3.76 11.02 6.09
CA LEU A 59 4.84 11.55 5.26
C LEU A 59 5.95 12.19 6.12
N SER A 60 5.60 13.05 7.07
CA SER A 60 6.58 13.68 7.96
C SER A 60 7.45 12.64 8.68
N ARG A 61 6.83 11.64 9.31
CA ARG A 61 7.56 10.56 10.00
C ARG A 61 8.47 9.76 9.08
N PHE A 62 8.05 9.52 7.84
CA PHE A 62 8.85 8.81 6.87
C PHE A 62 10.15 9.56 6.54
N PHE A 63 10.04 10.86 6.25
CA PHE A 63 11.22 11.69 5.95
C PHE A 63 12.13 11.86 7.17
N GLU A 64 11.58 12.09 8.37
CA GLU A 64 12.37 12.16 9.61
C GLU A 64 13.19 10.89 9.86
N ASN A 65 12.56 9.71 9.70
CA ASN A 65 13.23 8.42 9.89
C ASN A 65 14.31 8.15 8.84
N ARG A 66 14.12 8.66 7.61
CA ARG A 66 15.10 8.57 6.53
C ARG A 66 16.30 9.48 6.80
N GLU A 67 16.07 10.72 7.22
CA GLU A 67 17.12 11.66 7.59
C GLU A 67 17.97 11.14 8.76
N ARG A 68 17.32 10.64 9.83
CA ARG A 68 18.03 10.06 10.98
C ARG A 68 18.94 8.89 10.62
N ARG A 69 18.59 8.09 9.62
CA ARG A 69 19.45 6.99 9.16
C ARG A 69 20.62 7.48 8.32
N ARG A 70 20.39 8.48 7.47
CA ARG A 70 21.49 9.14 6.72
C ARG A 70 22.49 9.84 7.63
N ALA A 71 22.05 10.35 8.78
CA ALA A 71 22.93 10.99 9.76
C ALA A 71 23.73 9.99 10.64
N ARG A 72 23.40 8.69 10.61
CA ARG A 72 24.04 7.64 11.41
C ARG A 72 24.98 6.73 10.60
N GLY A 73 25.00 6.87 9.27
CA GLY A 73 25.94 6.21 8.37
C GLY A 73 26.96 7.21 7.86
#